data_AF-A0A4R5KE42-F1
#
_entry.id   AF-A0A4R5KE42-F1
#
_cell.length_a   1.000
_cell.length_b   1.000
_cell.length_c   1.000
_cell.angle_alpha   90.00
_cell.angle_beta   90.00
_cell.angle_gamma   90.00
#
_symmetry.space_group_name_H-M   'P 1'
#
loop_
_entity.id
_entity.type
_entity.pdbx_description
1 polymer ?
#
loop_
_entity_poly.entity_id
_entity_poly.type
_entity_poly.pdbx_seq_one_letter_code
_entity_poly.pdbx_strand_id
1 'polypeptide(L)' 'MGCVRLVENGRYYIIYNELSITICYEMDDVCEELAQGGTLYGYADTEELAHSMLMECFHFLTSKNL' A
#
# COMPACT_ATOMS: atom_id res chain seq x y z
N MET A 1 -14.36 -2.81 24.22
CA MET A 1 -13.41 -2.08 23.35
C MET A 1 -12.13 -2.90 23.29
N GLY A 2 -11.98 -3.72 22.25
CA GLY A 2 -10.77 -4.50 22.04
C GLY A 2 -9.71 -3.59 21.41
N CYS A 3 -8.63 -3.33 22.12
CA CYS A 3 -7.43 -2.74 21.53
C CYS A 3 -6.82 -3.80 20.60
N VAL A 4 -6.97 -3.61 19.29
CA VAL A 4 -6.27 -4.42 18.29
C VAL A 4 -4.80 -4.04 18.41
N ARG A 5 -3.99 -4.91 19.02
CA ARG A 5 -2.54 -4.78 18.95
C ARG A 5 -2.14 -4.99 17.49
N LEU A 6 -1.78 -3.90 16.82
CA LEU A 6 -1.06 -3.95 15.55
C LEU A 6 0.25 -4.67 15.82
N VAL A 7 0.37 -5.88 15.31
CA VAL A 7 1.60 -6.67 15.39
C VAL A 7 2.62 -5.92 14.55
N GLU A 8 3.68 -5.39 15.18
CA GLU A 8 4.89 -4.86 14.54
C GLU A 8 5.64 -6.00 13.83
N ASN A 9 5.03 -6.59 12.81
CA ASN A 9 5.75 -7.36 11.82
C ASN A 9 5.99 -6.42 10.66
N GLY A 10 7.25 -6.03 10.45
CA GLY A 10 7.68 -5.10 9.41
C GLY A 10 7.13 -5.52 8.06
N ARG A 11 6.04 -4.87 7.66
CA ARG A 11 5.31 -5.14 6.43
C ARG A 11 5.23 -3.84 5.66
N TYR A 12 5.38 -3.97 4.35
CA TYR A 12 5.28 -2.90 3.39
C TYR A 12 3.87 -2.95 2.82
N TYR A 13 3.11 -1.89 2.99
CA TYR A 13 1.75 -1.73 2.50
C TYR A 13 1.78 -0.93 1.22
N ILE A 14 1.13 -1.43 0.17
CA ILE A 14 1.03 -0.76 -1.11
C ILE A 14 -0.34 -0.11 -1.16
N ILE A 15 -0.38 1.21 -1.22
CA ILE A 15 -1.60 2.01 -1.29
C ILE A 15 -1.57 2.77 -2.61
N TYR A 16 -2.71 2.88 -3.28
CA TYR A 16 -2.83 3.66 -4.50
C TYR A 16 -4.03 4.58 -4.43
N ASN A 17 -3.95 5.70 -5.13
CA ASN A 17 -5.06 6.59 -5.39
C ASN A 17 -5.15 6.84 -6.91
N GLU A 18 -5.96 7.82 -7.33
CA GLU A 18 -6.14 8.13 -8.75
C GLU A 18 -4.88 8.68 -9.44
N LEU A 19 -3.89 9.16 -8.68
CA LEU A 19 -2.73 9.92 -9.17
C LEU A 19 -1.38 9.29 -8.81
N SER A 20 -1.31 8.41 -7.80
CA SER A 20 -0.05 7.87 -7.27
C SER A 20 -0.22 6.48 -6.63
N ILE A 21 0.89 5.76 -6.55
CA ILE A 21 1.05 4.53 -5.76
C ILE A 21 2.16 4.78 -4.75
N THR A 22 1.92 4.48 -3.48
CA THR A 22 2.80 4.72 -2.34
C THR A 22 3.05 3.42 -1.59
N ILE A 23 4.28 3.22 -1.12
CA ILE A 23 4.62 2.13 -0.20
C ILE A 23 4.78 2.73 1.21
N CYS A 24 3.97 2.26 2.15
CA CYS A 24 4.01 2.67 3.54
C CYS A 24 4.56 1.53 4.40
N TYR A 25 5.40 1.85 5.37
CA TYR A 25 5.92 0.88 6.34
C TYR A 25 5.27 1.04 7.71
N GLU A 26 4.97 2.28 8.11
CA GLU A 26 4.31 2.60 9.35
C GLU A 26 2.78 2.58 9.18
N MET A 27 2.07 2.03 10.18
CA MET A 27 0.61 1.97 10.12
C MET A 27 -0.06 3.33 10.22
N ASP A 28 0.61 4.33 10.81
CA ASP A 28 0.11 5.69 10.86
C ASP A 28 0.05 6.29 9.45
N ASP A 29 1.13 6.15 8.65
CA ASP A 29 1.15 6.55 7.23
C ASP A 29 0.05 5.84 6.42
N VAL A 30 -0.14 4.54 6.66
CA VAL A 30 -1.21 3.77 6.00
C VAL A 30 -2.58 4.38 6.30
N CYS A 31 -2.84 4.71 7.57
CA CYS A 31 -4.12 5.28 7.97
C CYS A 31 -4.32 6.68 7.37
N GLU A 32 -3.26 7.49 7.29
CA GLU A 32 -3.31 8.82 6.67
C GLU A 32 -3.64 8.73 5.17
N GLU A 33 -2.94 7.87 4.43
CA GLU A 33 -3.18 7.68 3.00
C GLU A 33 -4.60 7.16 2.72
N LEU A 34 -5.09 6.22 3.55
CA LEU A 34 -6.47 5.72 3.45
C LEU A 34 -7.51 6.80 3.77
N ALA A 35 -7.25 7.64 4.79
CA ALA A 35 -8.15 8.74 5.15
C ALA A 35 -8.22 9.82 4.06
N GLN A 36 -7.16 9.98 3.27
CA GLN A 36 -7.10 10.88 2.11
C GLN A 36 -7.79 10.30 0.86
N GLY A 37 -8.37 9.10 0.94
CA GLY A 37 -9.05 8.44 -0.18
C GLY A 37 -8.18 7.44 -0.95
N GLY A 38 -7.00 7.11 -0.42
CA GLY A 38 -6.19 5.99 -0.90
C GLY A 38 -6.92 4.65 -0.71
N THR A 39 -6.60 3.69 -1.57
CA THR A 39 -7.08 2.31 -1.50
C THR A 39 -5.89 1.38 -1.29
N LEU A 40 -6.01 0.47 -0.31
CA LEU A 40 -4.99 -0.54 -0.07
C LEU A 40 -5.02 -1.57 -1.22
N TYR A 41 -3.92 -1.67 -1.96
CA TYR A 41 -3.72 -2.71 -2.97
C TYR A 41 -3.36 -4.05 -2.32
N GLY A 42 -2.43 -4.02 -1.35
CA GLY A 42 -1.94 -5.21 -0.69
C GLY A 42 -0.81 -4.92 0.29
N TYR A 43 -0.21 -5.98 0.82
CA TYR A 43 0.96 -5.90 1.71
C TYR A 43 1.99 -6.96 1.34
N ALA A 44 3.25 -6.70 1.69
CA ALA A 44 4.38 -7.59 1.48
C ALA A 44 5.28 -7.61 2.73
N ASP A 45 5.92 -8.75 2.99
CA ASP A 45 6.84 -8.90 4.14
C ASP A 45 8.27 -8.41 3.82
N THR A 46 8.59 -8.11 2.55
CA THR A 46 9.89 -7.53 2.16
C THR A 46 9.72 -6.37 1.17
N GLU A 47 10.69 -5.47 1.17
CA GLU A 47 10.71 -4.28 0.31
C GLU A 47 10.79 -4.64 -1.18
N GLU A 48 11.58 -5.66 -1.53
CA GLU A 48 11.73 -6.11 -2.92
C GLU A 48 10.42 -6.64 -3.50
N LEU A 49 9.64 -7.35 -2.68
CA LEU A 49 8.34 -7.85 -3.08
C LEU A 49 7.34 -6.71 -3.20
N ALA A 50 7.36 -5.75 -2.27
CA ALA A 50 6.51 -4.55 -2.35
C ALA A 50 6.77 -3.73 -3.61
N HIS A 51 8.04 -3.53 -3.97
CA HIS A 51 8.42 -2.86 -5.22
C HIS A 51 7.97 -3.64 -6.46
N SER A 52 8.08 -4.96 -6.44
CA SER A 52 7.61 -5.80 -7.55
C SER A 52 6.09 -5.67 -7.75
N MET A 53 5.33 -5.69 -6.65
CA MET A 53 3.87 -5.48 -6.66
C MET A 53 3.48 -4.07 -7.12
N LEU A 54 4.25 -3.04 -6.74
CA LEU A 54 4.05 -1.67 -7.22
C LEU A 54 4.21 -1.57 -8.73
N MET A 55 5.25 -2.21 -9.29
CA MET A 55 5.49 -2.21 -10.74
C MET A 55 4.37 -2.93 -11.51
N GLU A 56 3.85 -4.04 -10.97
CA GLU A 56 2.69 -4.73 -11.53
C GLU A 56 1.44 -3.84 -11.49
N CYS A 57 1.20 -3.16 -10.37
CA CYS A 57 0.10 -2.22 -10.21
C CYS A 57 0.18 -1.06 -11.22
N PHE A 58 1.38 -0.48 -11.40
CA PHE A 58 1.62 0.56 -12.39
C PHE A 58 1.37 0.07 -13.82
N HIS A 59 1.82 -1.13 -14.16
CA HIS A 59 1.59 -1.74 -15.48
C HIS A 59 0.11 -1.98 -15.76
N PHE A 60 -0.64 -2.44 -14.76
CA PHE A 60 -2.08 -2.64 -14.86
C PHE A 60 -2.83 -1.31 -15.08
N LEU A 61 -2.51 -0.27 -14.32
CA LEU A 61 -3.15 1.04 -14.44
C LEU A 61 -2.83 1.72 -15.77
N THR A 62 -1.59 1.62 -16.24
CA THR A 62 -1.20 2.15 -17.56
C THR A 62 -1.84 1.38 -18.71
N SER A 63 -2.00 0.06 -18.58
CA SER A 63 -2.67 -0.77 -19.58
C SER A 63 -4.19 -0.58 -19.63
N LYS A 64 -4.82 -0.18 -18.51
CA LYS A 64 -6.26 0.14 -18.45
C LYS A 64 -6.62 1.55 -18.94
N ASN A 65 -5.66 2.47 -18.95
CA ASN A 65 -5.85 3.86 -19.39
C ASN A 65 -5.43 4.09 -20.86
N LEU A 66 -5.21 3.01 -21.63
CA LEU A 66 -5.02 2.99 -23.08
C LEU A 66 -6.23 2.33 -23.75
#